data_AF-A3CQ09-F1
#
_entry.id   AF-A3CQ09-F1
#
_cell.length_a   1.000
_cell.length_b   1.000
_cell.length_c   1.000
_cell.angle_alpha   90.00
_cell.angle_beta   90.00
_cell.angle_gamma   90.00
#
_symmetry.space_group_name_H-M   'P 1'
#
loop_
_entity.id
_entity.type
_entity.pdbx_description
1 polymer ?
#
loop_
_entity_poly.entity_id
_entity_poly.type
_entity_poly.pdbx_seq_one_letter_code
_entity_poly.pdbx_strand_id
1 'polypeptide(L)'
;MANRPVFYGDAFGYKKYMIDFKFYSGFSASQKQKSIQSLHKNIKRQFPNKKILEVSSKSIDQVGRAASAFNLKVTLKSGKVYSVEQIFQGSKVFKKNGSQLKLLDSMTSKELKKIVGKLHQVDKLVEFESFGQHFPLEPQTFFYNWLYINSLNQHKSLANQIIKYDAFTDIEFNPEKSKNCQAEACSIYIFLYKSGLLDFALSSKENFLKAVYKEKSKNKTEVISQNQGIISLFEEENDEIE
;
A
#
# COMPACT_ATOMS: atom_id res chain seq x y z
N MET A 1 -21.89 1.34 -16.35
CA MET A 1 -20.94 2.35 -15.80
C MET A 1 -20.30 1.76 -14.55
N ALA A 2 -19.17 2.28 -14.10
CA ALA A 2 -18.59 1.94 -12.80
C ALA A 2 -18.10 3.19 -12.09
N ASN A 3 -17.98 3.11 -10.77
CA ASN A 3 -17.53 4.19 -9.91
C ASN A 3 -16.25 3.74 -9.17
N ARG A 4 -15.16 4.48 -9.34
CA ARG A 4 -13.85 4.13 -8.76
C ARG A 4 -13.15 5.34 -8.15
N PRO A 5 -12.38 5.15 -7.08
CA PRO A 5 -11.65 6.25 -6.48
C PRO A 5 -10.43 6.62 -7.32
N VAL A 6 -10.12 7.90 -7.32
CA VAL A 6 -8.79 8.45 -7.55
C VAL A 6 -8.29 9.06 -6.24
N PHE A 7 -7.03 8.78 -5.90
CA PHE A 7 -6.39 9.23 -4.67
C PHE A 7 -5.38 10.34 -4.96
N TYR A 8 -5.31 11.33 -4.09
CA TYR A 8 -4.42 12.49 -4.20
C TYR A 8 -3.67 12.68 -2.89
N GLY A 9 -2.41 13.11 -2.98
CA GLY A 9 -1.59 13.49 -1.83
C GLY A 9 -0.94 14.85 -2.04
N ASP A 10 -0.90 15.66 -0.99
CA ASP A 10 -0.17 16.92 -0.90
C ASP A 10 0.44 17.10 0.50
N ALA A 11 1.14 18.21 0.76
CA ALA A 11 1.77 18.47 2.05
C ALA A 11 0.78 18.55 3.23
N PHE A 12 -0.52 18.71 2.96
CA PHE A 12 -1.55 18.88 3.97
C PHE A 12 -2.36 17.61 4.23
N GLY A 13 -2.21 16.57 3.41
CA GLY A 13 -2.87 15.29 3.61
C GLY A 13 -3.07 14.53 2.31
N TYR A 14 -3.91 13.50 2.39
CA TYR A 14 -4.35 12.74 1.23
C TYR A 14 -5.88 12.70 1.18
N LYS A 15 -6.43 12.62 -0.04
CA LYS A 15 -7.87 12.68 -0.32
C LYS A 15 -8.24 11.66 -1.38
N LYS A 16 -9.51 11.26 -1.42
CA LYS A 16 -10.07 10.43 -2.50
C LYS A 16 -11.31 11.10 -3.09
N TYR A 17 -11.48 10.95 -4.40
CA TYR A 17 -12.70 11.36 -5.11
C TYR A 17 -13.20 10.20 -5.95
N MET A 18 -14.52 9.99 -5.93
CA MET A 18 -15.17 8.94 -6.71
C MET A 18 -15.48 9.43 -8.13
N ILE A 19 -15.09 8.66 -9.12
CA ILE A 19 -15.22 9.02 -10.54
C ILE A 19 -16.03 7.96 -11.26
N ASP A 20 -17.10 8.40 -11.90
CA ASP A 20 -17.86 7.57 -12.82
C ASP A 20 -17.16 7.46 -14.16
N PHE A 21 -17.16 6.27 -14.74
CA PHE A 21 -16.57 6.01 -16.04
C PHE A 21 -17.20 4.80 -16.72
N LYS A 22 -16.88 4.64 -18.00
CA LYS A 22 -17.25 3.44 -18.76
C LYS A 22 -16.26 2.33 -18.43
N PHE A 23 -16.74 1.33 -17.71
CA PHE A 23 -15.99 0.11 -17.47
C PHE A 23 -16.17 -0.85 -18.64
N TYR A 24 -15.07 -1.44 -19.11
CA TYR A 24 -15.05 -2.44 -20.15
C TYR A 24 -14.81 -3.80 -19.48
N SER A 25 -15.80 -4.68 -19.55
CA SER A 25 -15.71 -6.02 -18.98
C SER A 25 -14.72 -6.89 -19.76
N GLY A 26 -14.11 -7.84 -19.05
CA GLY A 26 -13.14 -8.77 -19.61
C GLY A 26 -11.86 -8.86 -18.78
N PHE A 27 -11.21 -10.01 -18.86
CA PHE A 27 -10.00 -10.32 -18.09
C PHE A 27 -8.71 -9.94 -18.83
N SER A 28 -8.78 -9.63 -20.12
CA SER A 28 -7.60 -9.29 -20.91
C SER A 28 -6.96 -7.98 -20.44
N ALA A 29 -5.63 -7.90 -20.55
CA ALA A 29 -4.91 -6.66 -20.22
C ALA A 29 -5.41 -5.48 -21.06
N SER A 30 -5.71 -5.70 -22.35
CA SER A 30 -6.24 -4.67 -23.24
C SER A 30 -7.60 -4.13 -22.81
N GLN A 31 -8.51 -4.97 -22.28
CA GLN A 31 -9.80 -4.51 -21.77
C GLN A 31 -9.65 -3.69 -20.47
N LYS A 32 -8.74 -4.12 -19.58
CA LYS A 32 -8.41 -3.34 -18.38
C LYS A 32 -7.78 -2.00 -18.73
N GLN A 33 -6.91 -1.95 -19.73
CA GLN A 33 -6.31 -0.71 -20.24
C GLN A 33 -7.35 0.24 -20.85
N LYS A 34 -8.36 -0.25 -21.58
CA LYS A 34 -9.49 0.58 -22.04
C LYS A 34 -10.26 1.19 -20.86
N SER A 35 -10.46 0.43 -19.79
CA SER A 35 -11.10 0.91 -18.57
C SER A 35 -10.25 1.97 -17.86
N ILE A 36 -8.93 1.78 -17.77
CA ILE A 36 -7.97 2.78 -17.24
C ILE A 36 -8.05 4.07 -18.05
N GLN A 37 -8.00 3.97 -19.38
CA GLN A 37 -8.09 5.14 -20.27
C GLN A 37 -9.41 5.90 -20.08
N SER A 38 -10.54 5.18 -19.97
CA SER A 38 -11.84 5.81 -19.70
C SER A 38 -11.89 6.48 -18.33
N LEU A 39 -11.32 5.87 -17.30
CA LEU A 39 -11.24 6.45 -15.96
C LEU A 39 -10.38 7.72 -15.97
N HIS A 40 -9.17 7.65 -16.53
CA HIS A 40 -8.24 8.77 -16.63
C HIS A 40 -8.80 9.93 -17.45
N LYS A 41 -9.54 9.65 -18.54
CA LYS A 41 -10.23 10.68 -19.32
C LYS A 41 -11.24 11.45 -18.47
N ASN A 42 -12.01 10.75 -17.62
CA ASN A 42 -13.00 11.40 -16.77
C ASN A 42 -12.37 12.13 -15.58
N ILE A 43 -11.28 11.62 -15.01
CA ILE A 43 -10.48 12.36 -14.04
C ILE A 43 -9.95 13.65 -14.65
N LYS A 44 -9.35 13.61 -15.85
CA LYS A 44 -8.82 14.81 -16.53
C LYS A 44 -9.89 15.85 -16.85
N ARG A 45 -11.14 15.46 -17.07
CA ARG A 45 -12.25 16.40 -17.23
C ARG A 45 -12.54 17.19 -15.96
N GLN A 46 -12.43 16.55 -14.79
CA GLN A 46 -12.67 17.19 -13.50
C GLN A 46 -11.42 17.89 -12.95
N PHE A 47 -10.23 17.35 -13.26
CA PHE A 47 -8.94 17.81 -12.76
C PHE A 47 -7.90 17.89 -13.91
N PRO A 48 -8.00 18.87 -14.83
CA PRO A 48 -7.20 18.92 -16.05
C PRO A 48 -5.69 18.98 -15.84
N ASN A 49 -5.24 19.59 -14.74
CA ASN A 49 -3.83 19.88 -14.48
C ASN A 49 -3.10 18.79 -13.70
N LYS A 50 -3.74 17.65 -13.42
CA LYS A 50 -3.18 16.59 -12.57
C LYS A 50 -2.49 15.53 -13.41
N LYS A 51 -1.25 15.17 -13.04
CA LYS A 51 -0.55 14.00 -13.59
C LYS A 51 -1.05 12.75 -12.89
N ILE A 52 -1.71 11.87 -13.64
CA ILE A 52 -2.36 10.68 -13.12
C ILE A 52 -1.48 9.47 -13.42
N LEU A 53 -1.27 8.63 -12.41
CA LEU A 53 -0.64 7.33 -12.55
C LEU A 53 -1.64 6.21 -12.22
N GLU A 54 -1.79 5.28 -13.15
CA GLU A 54 -2.38 3.98 -12.82
C GLU A 54 -1.32 3.12 -12.15
N VAL A 55 -1.53 2.79 -10.87
CA VAL A 55 -0.69 1.89 -10.10
C VAL A 55 -1.37 0.53 -10.17
N SER A 56 -0.97 -0.30 -11.14
CA SER A 56 -1.40 -1.69 -11.27
C SER A 56 -0.56 -2.44 -12.29
N SER A 57 -0.62 -3.78 -12.26
CA SER A 57 0.03 -4.63 -13.27
C SER A 57 -0.51 -4.40 -14.70
N LYS A 58 -1.63 -3.65 -14.84
CA LYS A 58 -2.28 -3.34 -16.12
C LYS A 58 -1.95 -1.93 -16.62
N SER A 59 -1.19 -1.15 -15.84
CA SER A 59 -0.73 0.18 -16.25
C SER A 59 0.05 0.13 -17.56
N ILE A 60 -0.17 1.13 -18.42
CA ILE A 60 0.66 1.36 -19.62
C ILE A 60 2.00 1.99 -19.24
N ASP A 61 2.06 2.66 -18.10
CA ASP A 61 3.27 3.27 -17.55
C ASP A 61 4.10 2.22 -16.79
N GLN A 62 5.40 2.17 -17.06
CA GLN A 62 6.32 1.26 -16.38
C GLN A 62 6.42 1.57 -14.89
N VAL A 63 6.36 2.84 -14.49
CA VAL A 63 6.35 3.27 -13.07
C VAL A 63 5.16 2.63 -12.36
N GLY A 64 3.99 2.70 -12.98
CA GLY A 64 2.75 2.14 -12.45
C GLY A 64 2.78 0.62 -12.32
N ARG A 65 3.38 -0.08 -13.30
CA ARG A 65 3.56 -1.53 -13.22
C ARG A 65 4.56 -1.93 -12.14
N ALA A 66 5.69 -1.23 -12.03
CA ALA A 66 6.72 -1.49 -11.03
C ALA A 66 6.19 -1.27 -9.61
N ALA A 67 5.36 -0.24 -9.42
CA ALA A 67 4.72 0.07 -8.15
C ALA A 67 3.53 -0.86 -7.80
N SER A 68 3.06 -1.74 -8.70
CA SER A 68 1.98 -2.67 -8.33
C SER A 68 2.40 -3.62 -7.21
N ALA A 69 1.52 -3.98 -6.28
CA ALA A 69 1.85 -4.80 -5.12
C ALA A 69 2.40 -6.20 -5.47
N PHE A 70 2.10 -6.71 -6.66
CA PHE A 70 2.64 -7.97 -7.17
C PHE A 70 4.10 -7.85 -7.66
N ASN A 71 4.52 -6.65 -8.06
CA ASN A 71 5.83 -6.39 -8.63
C ASN A 71 6.77 -5.68 -7.65
N LEU A 72 6.24 -4.78 -6.82
CA LEU A 72 7.02 -4.05 -5.82
C LEU A 72 7.63 -5.05 -4.83
N LYS A 73 8.95 -5.15 -4.84
CA LYS A 73 9.71 -6.10 -4.03
C LYS A 73 10.13 -5.51 -2.69
N VAL A 74 10.32 -6.38 -1.73
CA VAL A 74 10.85 -6.10 -0.40
C VAL A 74 12.02 -7.02 -0.21
N THR A 75 13.17 -6.46 0.12
CA THR A 75 14.36 -7.22 0.49
C THR A 75 14.48 -7.18 2.00
N LEU A 76 14.43 -8.35 2.63
CA LEU A 76 14.65 -8.49 4.08
C LEU A 76 16.14 -8.39 4.39
N LYS A 77 16.49 -8.16 5.67
CA LYS A 77 17.90 -8.19 6.13
C LYS A 77 18.57 -9.54 5.85
N SER A 78 17.81 -10.63 5.90
CA SER A 78 18.27 -11.98 5.53
C SER A 78 18.60 -12.15 4.03
N GLY A 79 18.37 -11.12 3.20
CA GLY A 79 18.57 -11.17 1.74
C GLY A 79 17.41 -11.80 0.97
N LYS A 80 16.42 -12.39 1.66
CA LYS A 80 15.21 -12.92 1.02
C LYS A 80 14.39 -11.79 0.39
N VAL A 81 13.79 -12.07 -0.77
CA VAL A 81 13.04 -11.08 -1.56
C VAL A 81 11.62 -11.57 -1.81
N TYR A 82 10.64 -10.77 -1.42
CA TYR A 82 9.21 -11.05 -1.64
C TYR A 82 8.52 -9.86 -2.29
N SER A 83 7.38 -10.08 -2.93
CA SER A 83 6.48 -8.98 -3.30
C SER A 83 5.68 -8.47 -2.10
N VAL A 84 5.22 -7.22 -2.16
CA VAL A 84 4.26 -6.67 -1.18
C VAL A 84 3.02 -7.56 -1.06
N GLU A 85 2.48 -8.06 -2.18
CA GLU A 85 1.33 -8.97 -2.14
C GLU A 85 1.65 -10.28 -1.41
N GLN A 86 2.85 -10.85 -1.58
CA GLN A 86 3.24 -12.05 -0.83
C GLN A 86 3.23 -11.78 0.67
N ILE A 87 3.96 -10.75 1.11
CA ILE A 87 4.04 -10.41 2.53
C ILE A 87 2.65 -10.10 3.07
N PHE A 88 1.84 -9.32 2.36
CA PHE A 88 0.48 -8.98 2.81
C PHE A 88 -0.41 -10.22 3.00
N GLN A 89 -0.36 -11.19 2.09
CA GLN A 89 -1.16 -12.42 2.22
C GLN A 89 -0.59 -13.36 3.29
N GLY A 90 0.73 -13.50 3.37
CA GLY A 90 1.41 -14.35 4.37
C GLY A 90 1.27 -13.81 5.79
N SER A 91 1.18 -12.49 5.94
CA SER A 91 1.07 -11.85 7.26
C SER A 91 -0.32 -11.93 7.87
N LYS A 92 -1.29 -12.60 7.23
CA LYS A 92 -2.63 -12.76 7.78
C LYS A 92 -2.64 -13.85 8.85
N VAL A 93 -3.22 -13.53 10.00
CA VAL A 93 -3.43 -14.48 11.09
C VAL A 93 -4.91 -14.80 11.22
N PHE A 94 -5.25 -16.07 11.09
CA PHE A 94 -6.63 -16.54 11.21
C PHE A 94 -6.88 -17.23 12.56
N LYS A 95 -8.10 -17.13 13.08
CA LYS A 95 -8.47 -17.65 14.39
C LYS A 95 -8.18 -19.15 14.57
N LYS A 96 -8.44 -19.98 13.54
CA LYS A 96 -8.20 -21.44 13.62
C LYS A 96 -6.90 -21.85 12.95
N ASN A 97 -6.51 -21.15 11.87
CA ASN A 97 -5.36 -21.55 11.04
C ASN A 97 -4.05 -20.81 11.37
N GLY A 98 -4.07 -19.87 12.32
CA GLY A 98 -2.89 -19.11 12.76
C GLY A 98 -2.26 -18.28 11.64
N SER A 99 -0.96 -18.01 11.81
CA SER A 99 -0.14 -17.22 10.88
C SER A 99 0.18 -17.97 9.59
N GLN A 100 0.14 -17.26 8.46
CA GLN A 100 0.43 -17.81 7.13
C GLN A 100 1.87 -17.51 6.64
N LEU A 101 2.73 -16.93 7.49
CA LEU A 101 4.08 -16.49 7.12
C LEU A 101 4.96 -17.63 6.59
N LYS A 102 4.78 -18.85 7.12
CA LYS A 102 5.49 -20.06 6.66
C LYS A 102 5.32 -20.37 5.17
N LEU A 103 4.28 -19.84 4.53
CA LEU A 103 3.98 -20.07 3.13
C LEU A 103 4.79 -19.15 2.19
N LEU A 104 5.44 -18.10 2.71
CA LEU A 104 6.17 -17.11 1.90
C LEU A 104 7.27 -17.72 1.04
N ASP A 105 8.02 -18.68 1.60
CA ASP A 105 9.16 -19.31 0.93
C ASP A 105 8.74 -20.34 -0.13
N SER A 106 7.51 -20.87 -0.05
CA SER A 106 7.05 -21.97 -0.91
C SER A 106 6.03 -21.56 -1.97
N MET A 107 5.57 -20.30 -1.96
CA MET A 107 4.46 -19.87 -2.82
C MET A 107 4.72 -18.52 -3.50
N THR A 108 4.31 -18.43 -4.76
CA THR A 108 4.20 -17.16 -5.49
C THR A 108 3.05 -16.31 -4.94
N SER A 109 3.04 -15.00 -5.26
CA SER A 109 1.96 -14.10 -4.83
C SER A 109 0.57 -14.56 -5.27
N LYS A 110 0.47 -15.21 -6.44
CA LYS A 110 -0.81 -15.70 -6.98
C LYS A 110 -1.31 -16.92 -6.21
N GLU A 111 -0.43 -17.88 -5.92
CA GLU A 111 -0.77 -19.09 -5.17
C GLU A 111 -1.17 -18.74 -3.74
N LEU A 112 -0.37 -17.89 -3.09
CA LEU A 112 -0.63 -17.46 -1.72
C LEU A 112 -1.96 -16.71 -1.60
N LYS A 113 -2.23 -15.76 -2.51
CA LYS A 113 -3.53 -15.07 -2.59
C LYS A 113 -4.70 -16.04 -2.77
N LYS A 114 -4.53 -17.08 -3.60
CA LYS A 114 -5.59 -18.08 -3.84
C LYS A 114 -5.87 -18.90 -2.59
N ILE A 115 -4.84 -19.40 -1.90
CA ILE A 115 -4.99 -20.24 -0.70
C ILE A 115 -5.54 -19.42 0.47
N VAL A 116 -4.95 -18.26 0.74
CA VAL A 116 -5.40 -17.35 1.80
C VAL A 116 -6.82 -16.84 1.53
N GLY A 117 -7.18 -16.64 0.25
CA GLY A 117 -8.54 -16.32 -0.15
C GLY A 117 -9.57 -17.41 0.14
N LYS A 118 -9.17 -18.69 0.11
CA LYS A 118 -10.03 -19.81 0.55
C LYS A 118 -10.18 -19.82 2.08
N LEU A 119 -9.10 -19.59 2.82
CA LEU A 119 -9.13 -19.51 4.29
C LEU A 119 -10.10 -18.42 4.77
N HIS A 120 -10.08 -17.25 4.13
CA HIS A 120 -11.02 -16.16 4.42
C HIS A 120 -12.51 -16.52 4.31
N GLN A 121 -12.87 -17.56 3.55
CA GLN A 121 -14.25 -18.00 3.40
C GLN A 121 -14.71 -18.88 4.57
N VAL A 122 -13.77 -19.50 5.30
CA VAL A 122 -14.05 -20.53 6.32
C VAL A 122 -13.46 -20.19 7.69
N ASP A 123 -12.67 -19.13 7.79
CA ASP A 123 -12.01 -18.70 9.01
C ASP A 123 -11.97 -17.17 9.14
N LYS A 124 -11.90 -16.69 10.39
CA LYS A 124 -11.92 -15.27 10.73
C LYS A 124 -10.49 -14.74 10.84
N LEU A 125 -10.18 -13.70 10.09
CA LEU A 125 -8.96 -12.92 10.28
C LEU A 125 -9.00 -12.21 11.64
N VAL A 126 -7.94 -12.32 12.44
CA VAL A 126 -7.88 -11.76 13.80
C VAL A 126 -6.84 -10.65 13.97
N GLU A 127 -5.75 -10.71 13.20
CA GLU A 127 -4.69 -9.70 13.18
C GLU A 127 -3.84 -9.86 11.92
N PHE A 128 -2.85 -8.97 11.76
CA PHE A 128 -1.70 -9.23 10.90
C PHE A 128 -0.44 -9.40 11.74
N GLU A 129 0.40 -10.37 11.38
CA GLU A 129 1.71 -10.62 11.99
C GLU A 129 2.73 -10.66 10.86
N SER A 130 3.77 -9.84 10.94
CA SER A 130 4.82 -9.78 9.93
C SER A 130 6.17 -9.61 10.61
N PHE A 131 7.03 -10.61 10.47
CA PHE A 131 8.43 -10.56 10.95
C PHE A 131 8.55 -10.09 12.41
N GLY A 132 7.80 -10.72 13.32
CA GLY A 132 7.78 -10.38 14.76
C GLY A 132 6.89 -9.20 15.13
N GLN A 133 6.36 -8.44 14.16
CA GLN A 133 5.48 -7.31 14.43
C GLN A 133 4.00 -7.65 14.23
N HIS A 134 3.21 -7.34 15.26
CA HIS A 134 1.75 -7.48 15.24
C HIS A 134 1.05 -6.17 14.87
N PHE A 135 -0.03 -6.26 14.09
CA PHE A 135 -0.86 -5.13 13.66
C PHE A 135 -2.34 -5.41 13.92
N PRO A 136 -3.07 -4.44 14.49
CA PRO A 136 -4.51 -4.56 14.64
C PRO A 136 -5.23 -4.53 13.29
N LEU A 137 -6.47 -5.02 13.26
CA LEU A 137 -7.32 -4.94 12.06
C LEU A 137 -7.88 -3.54 11.81
N GLU A 138 -7.81 -2.64 12.80
CA GLU A 138 -8.26 -1.27 12.68
C GLU A 138 -7.12 -0.31 13.05
N PRO A 139 -6.83 0.72 12.23
CA PRO A 139 -7.47 1.05 10.95
C PRO A 139 -7.26 -0.01 9.85
N GLN A 140 -8.31 -0.30 9.07
CA GLN A 140 -8.32 -1.40 8.06
C GLN A 140 -7.15 -1.42 7.08
N THR A 141 -6.62 -0.25 6.73
CA THR A 141 -5.53 -0.10 5.75
C THR A 141 -4.16 0.10 6.39
N PHE A 142 -4.07 0.12 7.73
CA PHE A 142 -2.84 0.43 8.48
C PHE A 142 -1.68 -0.48 8.08
N PHE A 143 -1.81 -1.79 8.29
CA PHE A 143 -0.74 -2.74 7.96
C PHE A 143 -0.36 -2.68 6.48
N TYR A 144 -1.35 -2.63 5.58
CA TYR A 144 -1.09 -2.60 4.14
C TYR A 144 -0.33 -1.34 3.71
N ASN A 145 -0.77 -0.17 4.17
CA ASN A 145 -0.12 1.10 3.84
C ASN A 145 1.27 1.19 4.47
N TRP A 146 1.46 0.70 5.70
CA TRP A 146 2.76 0.58 6.35
C TRP A 146 3.73 -0.27 5.53
N LEU A 147 3.30 -1.49 5.18
CA LEU A 147 4.09 -2.41 4.36
C LEU A 147 4.44 -1.80 3.00
N TYR A 148 3.43 -1.29 2.28
CA TYR A 148 3.62 -0.77 0.94
C TYR A 148 4.56 0.43 0.90
N ILE A 149 4.41 1.39 1.83
CA ILE A 149 5.22 2.62 1.85
C ILE A 149 6.66 2.31 2.28
N ASN A 150 6.88 1.44 3.26
CA ASN A 150 8.22 0.95 3.58
C ASN A 150 8.88 0.28 2.37
N SER A 151 8.12 -0.55 1.66
CA SER A 151 8.58 -1.22 0.44
C SER A 151 8.98 -0.21 -0.63
N LEU A 152 8.12 0.77 -0.92
CA LEU A 152 8.42 1.82 -1.89
C LEU A 152 9.64 2.66 -1.48
N ASN A 153 9.82 2.92 -0.18
CA ASN A 153 10.95 3.69 0.34
C ASN A 153 12.31 2.96 0.20
N GLN A 154 12.33 1.62 0.13
CA GLN A 154 13.54 0.88 -0.24
C GLN A 154 13.95 1.11 -1.70
N HIS A 155 13.00 1.43 -2.58
CA HIS A 155 13.23 1.65 -4.02
C HIS A 155 13.28 3.15 -4.36
N LYS A 156 14.34 3.83 -3.92
CA LYS A 156 14.48 5.30 -4.06
C LYS A 156 14.29 5.80 -5.50
N SER A 157 14.77 5.08 -6.50
CA SER A 157 14.59 5.43 -7.92
C SER A 157 13.11 5.42 -8.33
N LEU A 158 12.35 4.39 -7.94
CA LEU A 158 10.92 4.30 -8.19
C LEU A 158 10.14 5.35 -7.41
N ALA A 159 10.46 5.54 -6.13
CA ALA A 159 9.86 6.57 -5.28
C ALA A 159 10.05 7.99 -5.88
N ASN A 160 11.24 8.29 -6.39
CA ASN A 160 11.54 9.55 -7.08
C ASN A 160 10.74 9.76 -8.37
N GLN A 161 10.27 8.69 -9.02
CA GLN A 161 9.32 8.80 -10.13
C GLN A 161 7.89 9.00 -9.61
N ILE A 162 7.48 8.27 -8.57
CA ILE A 162 6.14 8.38 -7.97
C ILE A 162 5.84 9.82 -7.53
N ILE A 163 6.80 10.53 -6.93
CA ILE A 163 6.62 11.93 -6.48
C ILE A 163 6.36 12.95 -7.60
N LYS A 164 6.54 12.55 -8.87
CA LYS A 164 6.25 13.40 -10.04
C LYS A 164 4.79 13.36 -10.48
N TYR A 165 3.97 12.49 -9.87
CA TYR A 165 2.54 12.36 -10.13
C TYR A 165 1.73 12.99 -8.99
N ASP A 166 0.52 13.43 -9.32
CA ASP A 166 -0.38 14.11 -8.37
C ASP A 166 -1.56 13.23 -7.93
N ALA A 167 -1.91 12.25 -8.77
CA ALA A 167 -3.13 11.46 -8.64
C ALA A 167 -2.86 10.00 -8.97
N PHE A 168 -3.46 9.08 -8.21
CA PHE A 168 -3.24 7.65 -8.35
C PHE A 168 -4.55 6.90 -8.50
N THR A 169 -4.57 5.93 -9.39
CA THR A 169 -5.70 5.01 -9.60
C THR A 169 -5.23 3.56 -9.54
N ASP A 170 -6.15 2.66 -9.20
CA ASP A 170 -5.96 1.22 -9.29
C ASP A 170 -7.24 0.62 -9.87
N ILE A 171 -7.19 0.17 -11.13
CA ILE A 171 -8.36 -0.34 -11.84
C ILE A 171 -8.88 -1.66 -11.29
N GLU A 172 -8.02 -2.44 -10.62
CA GLU A 172 -8.40 -3.71 -10.01
C GLU A 172 -9.04 -3.50 -8.63
N PHE A 173 -8.82 -2.33 -8.00
CA PHE A 173 -9.47 -1.99 -6.75
C PHE A 173 -10.97 -1.78 -6.94
N ASN A 174 -11.78 -2.41 -6.09
CA ASN A 174 -13.20 -2.11 -5.95
C ASN A 174 -13.48 -1.83 -4.47
N PRO A 175 -13.85 -0.59 -4.09
CA PRO A 175 -14.09 -0.23 -2.69
C PRO A 175 -15.23 -1.01 -2.01
N GLU A 176 -16.12 -1.61 -2.80
CA GLU A 176 -17.20 -2.47 -2.28
C GLU A 176 -16.70 -3.86 -1.86
N LYS A 177 -15.55 -4.31 -2.42
CA LYS A 177 -15.04 -5.68 -2.25
C LYS A 177 -13.70 -5.76 -1.52
N SER A 178 -12.94 -4.66 -1.51
CA SER A 178 -11.61 -4.58 -0.90
C SER A 178 -11.48 -3.27 -0.14
N LYS A 179 -10.64 -3.29 0.90
CA LYS A 179 -10.28 -2.11 1.69
C LYS A 179 -8.93 -1.53 1.28
N ASN A 180 -7.95 -2.41 1.08
CA ASN A 180 -6.57 -2.04 0.76
C ASN A 180 -6.41 -1.70 -0.72
N CYS A 181 -5.67 -0.62 -0.99
CA CYS A 181 -5.45 -0.09 -2.34
C CYS A 181 -4.04 0.50 -2.46
N GLN A 182 -3.27 0.04 -3.45
CA GLN A 182 -1.93 0.56 -3.74
C GLN A 182 -1.94 2.04 -4.19
N ALA A 183 -3.00 2.50 -4.84
CA ALA A 183 -3.14 3.92 -5.20
C ALA A 183 -3.33 4.81 -3.96
N GLU A 184 -4.02 4.33 -2.93
CA GLU A 184 -4.11 5.02 -1.64
C GLU A 184 -2.72 5.12 -0.99
N ALA A 185 -1.99 4.00 -0.91
CA ALA A 185 -0.65 3.96 -0.35
C ALA A 185 0.32 4.93 -1.06
N CYS A 186 0.27 5.02 -2.40
CA CYS A 186 1.03 6.03 -3.15
C CYS A 186 0.64 7.47 -2.75
N SER A 187 -0.65 7.76 -2.60
CA SER A 187 -1.09 9.10 -2.17
C SER A 187 -0.62 9.47 -0.77
N ILE A 188 -0.59 8.50 0.16
CA ILE A 188 -0.06 8.68 1.51
C ILE A 188 1.46 8.90 1.45
N TYR A 189 2.18 8.16 0.60
CA TYR A 189 3.62 8.39 0.39
C TYR A 189 3.88 9.83 -0.06
N ILE A 190 3.10 10.36 -1.02
CA ILE A 190 3.23 11.76 -1.46
C ILE A 190 2.98 12.73 -0.31
N PHE A 191 1.95 12.48 0.50
CA PHE A 191 1.65 13.31 1.66
C PHE A 191 2.82 13.33 2.64
N LEU A 192 3.31 12.17 3.06
CA LEU A 192 4.42 12.07 4.00
C LEU A 192 5.69 12.70 3.46
N TYR A 193 5.99 12.51 2.18
CA TYR A 193 7.15 13.12 1.52
C TYR A 193 7.03 14.65 1.47
N LYS A 194 5.92 15.20 0.98
CA LYS A 194 5.73 16.65 0.82
C LYS A 194 5.57 17.39 2.15
N SER A 195 5.15 16.70 3.21
CA SER A 195 5.04 17.27 4.57
C SER A 195 6.33 17.14 5.39
N GLY A 196 7.37 16.47 4.87
CA GLY A 196 8.60 16.21 5.61
C GLY A 196 8.44 15.18 6.74
N LEU A 197 7.33 14.43 6.76
CA LEU A 197 7.02 13.44 7.80
C LEU A 197 7.46 12.01 7.43
N LEU A 198 8.02 11.78 6.24
CA LEU A 198 8.32 10.42 5.75
C LEU A 198 9.25 9.64 6.68
N ASP A 199 10.40 10.21 7.05
CA ASP A 199 11.38 9.51 7.91
C ASP A 199 10.82 9.28 9.31
N PHE A 200 10.12 10.27 9.87
CA PHE A 200 9.41 10.13 11.14
C PHE A 200 8.37 9.00 11.08
N ALA A 201 7.51 9.01 10.06
CA ALA A 201 6.45 8.02 9.90
C ALA A 201 7.04 6.61 9.76
N LEU A 202 8.13 6.44 9.01
CA LEU A 202 8.76 5.14 8.76
C LEU A 202 9.70 4.64 9.87
N SER A 203 9.91 5.42 10.93
CA SER A 203 10.74 5.02 12.07
C SER A 203 10.10 3.98 12.99
N SER A 204 8.76 3.87 12.98
CA SER A 204 8.02 2.81 13.69
C SER A 204 6.56 2.73 13.22
N LYS A 205 5.91 1.59 13.43
CA LYS A 205 4.49 1.43 13.07
C LYS A 205 3.58 2.38 13.88
N GLU A 206 3.95 2.70 15.12
CA GLU A 206 3.24 3.67 15.98
C GLU A 206 3.36 5.09 15.42
N ASN A 207 4.55 5.48 14.96
CA ASN A 207 4.77 6.80 14.36
C ASN A 207 4.05 6.93 13.02
N PHE A 208 3.99 5.87 12.24
CA PHE A 208 3.16 5.83 11.04
C PHE A 208 1.68 5.98 11.35
N LEU A 209 1.19 5.25 12.34
CA LEU A 209 -0.20 5.34 12.79
C LEU A 209 -0.53 6.78 13.21
N LYS A 210 0.38 7.43 13.97
CA LYS A 210 0.27 8.83 14.39
C LYS A 210 0.31 9.81 13.21
N ALA A 211 1.20 9.61 12.24
CA ALA A 211 1.36 10.53 11.11
C ALA A 211 0.23 10.43 10.08
N VAL A 212 -0.30 9.22 9.86
CA VAL A 212 -1.24 8.94 8.76
C VAL A 212 -2.70 8.93 9.23
N TYR A 213 -2.99 8.38 10.41
CA TYR A 213 -4.36 8.07 10.84
C TYR A 213 -4.86 8.84 12.06
N LYS A 214 -3.99 9.53 12.83
CA LYS A 214 -4.50 10.42 13.88
C LYS A 214 -5.09 11.67 13.23
N GLU A 215 -6.33 11.98 13.59
CA GLU A 215 -6.97 13.22 13.19
C GLU A 215 -6.08 14.41 13.59
N LYS A 216 -5.98 15.40 12.71
CA LYS A 216 -5.40 16.70 13.03
C LYS A 216 -6.23 17.35 14.13
N SER A 217 -5.94 17.01 15.38
CA SER A 217 -6.18 17.94 16.47
C SER A 217 -5.43 19.23 16.11
N LYS A 218 -6.18 20.32 15.94
CA LYS A 218 -5.60 21.64 15.73
C LYS A 218 -4.69 21.95 16.94
N ASN A 219 -3.48 22.46 16.65
CA ASN A 219 -2.45 22.99 17.58
C ASN A 219 -1.67 21.89 18.34
N LYS A 220 -0.34 21.88 18.47
CA LYS A 220 0.70 22.93 18.48
C LYS A 220 1.99 22.40 17.84
N THR A 221 2.79 23.34 17.33
CA THR A 221 4.22 23.21 17.10
C THR A 221 4.92 22.68 18.34
N GLU A 222 5.52 21.50 18.26
CA GLU A 222 6.63 21.12 19.14
C GLU A 222 7.78 20.64 18.25
N VAL A 223 8.86 21.41 18.30
CA VAL A 223 10.15 21.08 17.71
C VAL A 223 10.72 19.91 18.51
N ILE A 224 10.77 18.72 17.91
CA ILE A 224 11.46 17.57 18.52
C ILE A 224 12.83 17.46 17.88
N SER A 225 13.85 17.70 18.70
CA SER A 225 15.26 17.47 18.41
C SER A 225 15.54 15.99 18.15
N GLN A 226 16.36 15.74 17.13
CA GLN A 226 16.91 14.44 16.77
C GLN A 226 17.67 13.81 17.94
N ASN A 227 17.40 12.54 18.25
CA ASN A 227 18.34 11.42 18.07
C ASN A 227 17.70 10.15 18.62
N GLN A 228 17.43 9.15 17.78
CA GLN A 228 17.35 7.72 18.15
C GLN A 228 17.19 6.87 16.89
N GLY A 229 17.88 5.72 16.88
CA GLY A 229 18.08 4.86 15.71
C GLY A 229 16.80 4.44 14.99
N ILE A 230 16.92 4.27 13.68
CA ILE A 230 15.85 3.88 12.77
C ILE A 230 15.55 2.40 13.00
N ILE A 231 14.39 2.07 13.60
CA ILE A 231 13.92 0.69 13.69
C ILE A 231 12.97 0.42 12.52
N SER A 232 13.46 -0.31 11.53
CA SER A 232 12.73 -0.73 10.33
C SER A 232 11.77 -1.90 10.61
N LEU A 233 10.72 -2.09 9.80
CA LEU A 233 9.85 -3.29 9.85
C LEU A 233 10.63 -4.62 9.69
N PHE A 234 11.85 -4.55 9.16
CA PHE A 234 12.68 -5.71 8.86
C PHE A 234 13.78 -5.94 9.89
N GLU A 235 13.59 -5.46 11.12
CA GLU A 235 14.46 -5.74 12.25
C GLU A 235 13.82 -6.83 13.11
N GLU A 236 14.48 -7.98 13.22
CA GLU A 236 14.16 -9.01 14.21
C GLU A 236 14.73 -8.57 15.56
N GLU A 237 13.95 -8.68 16.64
CA GLU A 237 14.48 -8.61 18.01
C GLU A 237 15.30 -9.88 18.25
N ASN A 238 16.59 -9.73 18.54
CA ASN A 238 17.39 -10.83 19.06
C ASN A 238 16.95 -11.07 20.50
N ASP A 239 16.25 -12.18 20.75
CA ASP A 239 16.18 -12.75 22.08
C ASP A 239 17.57 -13.28 22.45
N GLU A 240 18.36 -12.45 23.14
CA GLU A 240 19.51 -12.91 23.91
C GLU A 240 18.96 -13.68 25.13
N ILE A 241 19.01 -15.01 25.03
CA ILE A 241 18.91 -15.91 26.18
C ILE A 241 20.31 -15.97 26.80
N GLU A 242 20.47 -15.40 28.00
CA GLU A 242 21.55 -15.75 28.94
C GLU A 242 21.37 -17.18 29.48
#